data_AF-A0A8S3JBX5-F1
#
_entry.id   AF-A0A8S3JBX5-F1
#
_cell.length_a   1.000
_cell.length_b   1.000
_cell.length_c   1.000
_cell.angle_alpha   90.00
_cell.angle_beta   90.00
_cell.angle_gamma   90.00
#
_symmetry.space_group_name_H-M   'P 1'
#
loop_
_entity.id
_entity.type
_entity.pdbx_description
1 polymer ?
#
loop_
_entity_poly.entity_id
_entity_poly.type
_entity_poly.pdbx_seq_one_letter_code
_entity_poly.pdbx_strand_id
1 'polypeptide(L)'
;MMGKLFKIFSKCCQYRSIFIITFLLVIILLVITIITSKGLLLSNVHATVAISSSTSTSSPNESCHMSTTSPIVCGCPIKSSSKIINGQPANEAAWPWMVSYGPKRIHTCGGALITPEYILTAAHCLYSNDKTNPIDIENIKIRIGITNLTDVTYENL
;
A
#
# COMPACT_ATOMS: atom_id res chain seq x y z
N MET A 1 -63.82 -13.27 40.22
CA MET A 1 -63.42 -13.02 38.82
C MET A 1 -62.40 -11.87 38.70
N MET A 2 -61.34 -11.83 39.56
CA MET A 2 -60.36 -10.71 39.63
C MET A 2 -58.89 -11.12 39.33
N GLY A 3 -58.59 -12.42 39.19
CA GLY A 3 -57.21 -12.91 38.97
C GLY A 3 -56.70 -12.81 37.52
N LYS A 4 -57.54 -12.43 36.54
CA LYS A 4 -57.15 -12.32 35.12
C LYS A 4 -56.69 -10.91 34.73
N LEU A 5 -57.11 -9.86 35.44
CA LEU A 5 -56.71 -8.47 35.15
C LEU A 5 -55.28 -8.18 35.61
N PHE A 6 -54.85 -8.73 36.75
CA PHE A 6 -53.50 -8.49 37.30
C PHE A 6 -52.37 -9.10 36.44
N LYS A 7 -52.66 -10.20 35.73
CA LYS A 7 -51.70 -10.82 34.78
C LYS A 7 -51.43 -9.94 33.55
N ILE A 8 -52.41 -9.13 33.13
CA ILE A 8 -52.28 -8.26 31.95
C ILE A 8 -51.39 -7.05 32.25
N PHE A 9 -51.53 -6.43 33.42
CA PHE A 9 -50.67 -5.30 33.83
C PHE A 9 -49.21 -5.73 34.08
N SER A 10 -48.98 -6.92 34.65
CA SER A 10 -47.62 -7.48 34.80
C SER A 10 -46.96 -7.79 33.46
N LYS A 11 -47.71 -8.34 32.49
CA LYS A 11 -47.22 -8.57 31.13
C LYS A 11 -46.94 -7.28 30.36
N CYS A 12 -47.67 -6.20 30.62
CA CYS A 12 -47.42 -4.89 30.00
C CYS A 12 -46.12 -4.24 30.52
N CYS A 13 -45.83 -4.39 31.82
CA CYS A 13 -44.57 -3.94 32.42
C CYS A 13 -43.37 -4.81 31.96
N GLN A 14 -43.58 -6.12 31.85
CA GLN A 14 -42.58 -7.06 31.34
C GLN A 14 -42.30 -6.83 29.83
N TYR A 15 -43.33 -6.53 29.02
CA TYR A 15 -43.19 -6.24 27.59
C TYR A 15 -42.49 -4.90 27.33
N ARG A 16 -42.75 -3.88 28.16
CA ARG A 16 -42.05 -2.59 28.10
C ARG A 16 -40.57 -2.72 28.50
N SER A 17 -40.25 -3.53 29.50
CA SER A 17 -38.87 -3.83 29.90
C SER A 17 -38.14 -4.65 28.83
N ILE A 18 -38.80 -5.66 28.25
CA ILE A 18 -38.26 -6.46 27.13
C ILE A 18 -38.02 -5.58 25.90
N PHE A 19 -38.91 -4.64 25.58
CA PHE A 19 -38.73 -3.70 24.47
C PHE A 19 -37.52 -2.78 24.69
N ILE A 20 -37.33 -2.28 25.91
CA ILE A 20 -36.16 -1.47 26.26
C ILE A 20 -34.87 -2.30 26.21
N ILE A 21 -34.86 -3.51 26.76
CA ILE A 21 -33.68 -4.39 26.75
C ILE A 21 -33.33 -4.80 25.33
N THR A 22 -34.30 -5.18 24.51
CA THR A 22 -34.07 -5.53 23.09
C THR A 22 -33.60 -4.32 22.28
N PHE A 23 -34.16 -3.14 22.49
CA PHE A 23 -33.71 -1.91 21.86
C PHE A 23 -32.27 -1.53 22.26
N LEU A 24 -31.92 -1.67 23.55
CA LEU A 24 -30.56 -1.44 24.04
C LEU A 24 -29.57 -2.46 23.49
N LEU A 25 -29.95 -3.75 23.41
CA LEU A 25 -29.10 -4.78 22.79
C LEU A 25 -28.89 -4.53 21.31
N VAL A 26 -29.91 -4.07 20.57
CA VAL A 26 -29.78 -3.67 19.17
C VAL A 26 -28.84 -2.48 19.02
N ILE A 27 -28.97 -1.44 19.85
CA ILE A 27 -28.05 -0.29 19.84
C ILE A 27 -26.62 -0.72 20.16
N ILE A 28 -26.40 -1.57 21.16
CA ILE A 28 -25.07 -2.06 21.54
C ILE A 28 -24.44 -2.86 20.38
N LEU A 29 -25.20 -3.75 19.74
CA LEU A 29 -24.73 -4.52 18.57
C LEU A 29 -24.46 -3.61 17.36
N LEU A 30 -25.27 -2.58 17.13
CA LEU A 30 -25.03 -1.57 16.10
C LEU A 30 -23.76 -0.77 16.40
N VAL A 31 -23.52 -0.36 17.65
CA VAL A 31 -22.30 0.36 18.03
C VAL A 31 -21.06 -0.53 17.90
N ILE A 32 -21.13 -1.79 18.33
CA ILE A 32 -20.04 -2.75 18.18
C ILE A 32 -19.72 -2.99 16.71
N THR A 33 -20.73 -3.18 15.85
CA THR A 33 -20.54 -3.37 14.41
C THR A 33 -20.01 -2.09 13.73
N ILE A 34 -20.40 -0.90 14.17
CA ILE A 34 -19.83 0.37 13.69
C ILE A 34 -18.37 0.52 14.14
N ILE A 35 -18.02 0.09 15.35
CA ILE A 35 -16.64 0.15 15.86
C ILE A 35 -15.74 -0.90 15.17
N THR A 36 -16.22 -2.13 14.96
CA THR A 36 -15.46 -3.18 14.27
C THR A 36 -15.39 -2.96 12.76
N SER A 37 -16.40 -2.33 12.14
CA SER A 37 -16.32 -1.91 10.72
C SER A 37 -15.36 -0.73 10.51
N LYS A 38 -15.19 0.15 11.50
CA LYS A 38 -14.18 1.22 11.47
C LYS A 38 -12.78 0.74 11.86
N GLY A 39 -12.67 -0.37 12.60
CA GLY A 39 -11.41 -1.04 12.93
C GLY A 39 -10.78 -1.86 11.80
N LEU A 40 -11.48 -2.04 10.66
CA LEU A 40 -10.96 -2.71 9.47
C LEU A 40 -11.05 -1.82 8.21
N LEU A 41 -11.10 -0.50 8.39
CA LEU A 41 -11.09 0.47 7.28
C LEU A 41 -10.14 1.65 7.60
N LEU A 42 -8.87 1.32 7.90
CA LEU A 42 -7.74 2.25 7.71
C LEU A 42 -6.91 1.89 6.46
N SER A 43 -7.55 1.30 5.46
CA SER A 43 -7.01 1.23 4.10
C SER A 43 -7.92 1.97 3.14
N ASN A 44 -8.10 3.28 3.35
CA ASN A 44 -8.41 4.17 2.23
C ASN A 44 -7.14 4.37 1.40
N VAL A 45 -6.66 3.28 0.79
CA VAL A 45 -5.79 3.37 -0.39
C VAL A 45 -6.73 3.09 -1.56
N HIS A 46 -7.39 4.15 -2.04
CA HIS A 46 -7.97 4.11 -3.37
C HIS A 46 -6.78 4.21 -4.34
N ALA A 47 -6.09 3.09 -4.56
CA ALA A 47 -5.17 2.95 -5.67
C ALA A 47 -6.01 2.72 -6.93
N THR A 48 -6.71 3.76 -7.38
CA THR A 48 -7.26 3.76 -8.74
C THR A 48 -6.08 4.03 -9.66
N VAL A 49 -5.39 2.97 -10.07
CA VAL A 49 -4.49 3.05 -11.21
C VAL A 49 -5.39 3.36 -12.41
N ALA A 50 -5.39 4.61 -12.86
CA ALA A 50 -5.88 4.94 -14.19
C ALA A 50 -4.90 4.31 -15.19
N ILE A 51 -5.12 3.04 -15.52
CA ILE A 51 -4.46 2.42 -16.67
C ILE A 51 -5.16 3.03 -17.88
N SER A 52 -4.66 4.16 -18.37
CA SER A 52 -4.87 4.53 -19.77
C SER A 52 -4.24 3.42 -20.60
N SER A 53 -5.08 2.52 -21.12
CA SER A 53 -4.66 1.48 -22.06
C SER A 53 -4.19 2.16 -23.35
N SER A 54 -2.94 2.58 -23.41
CA SER A 54 -2.26 2.76 -24.67
C SER A 54 -1.95 1.37 -25.19
N THR A 55 -2.84 0.83 -26.02
CA THR A 55 -2.65 -0.42 -26.74
C THR A 55 -1.52 -0.23 -27.75
N SER A 56 -0.26 -0.30 -27.31
CA SER A 56 0.84 -0.61 -28.21
C SER A 56 0.82 -2.12 -28.42
N THR A 57 0.20 -2.57 -29.51
CA THR A 57 0.34 -3.92 -30.03
C THR A 57 1.81 -4.15 -30.43
N SER A 58 2.68 -4.42 -29.46
CA SER A 58 3.96 -5.05 -29.73
C SER A 58 3.75 -6.56 -29.81
N SER A 59 4.31 -7.14 -30.86
CA SER A 59 4.27 -8.56 -31.19
C SER A 59 4.78 -9.43 -30.03
N PRO A 60 4.31 -10.69 -29.84
CA PRO A 60 4.72 -11.55 -28.72
C PRO A 60 6.20 -11.96 -28.70
N ASN A 61 7.03 -11.45 -29.62
CA ASN A 61 8.41 -11.88 -29.84
C ASN A 61 9.47 -10.77 -29.75
N GLU A 62 9.15 -9.57 -29.28
CA GLU A 62 10.19 -8.58 -28.98
C GLU A 62 10.75 -8.83 -27.58
N SER A 63 11.94 -9.43 -27.54
CA SER A 63 12.81 -9.32 -26.38
C SER A 63 13.11 -7.85 -26.13
N CYS A 64 13.26 -7.48 -24.86
CA CYS A 64 13.65 -6.16 -24.38
C CYS A 64 15.04 -5.76 -24.90
N HIS A 65 15.15 -5.42 -26.18
CA HIS A 65 16.40 -4.98 -26.77
C HIS A 65 16.47 -3.46 -26.63
N MET A 66 17.46 -2.97 -25.88
CA MET A 66 17.83 -1.56 -25.82
C MET A 66 18.13 -1.08 -27.25
N SER A 67 17.11 -0.55 -27.92
CA SER A 67 17.24 0.03 -29.26
C SER A 67 17.46 1.52 -29.10
N THR A 68 18.60 2.00 -29.58
CA THR A 68 19.11 3.38 -29.44
C THR A 68 18.32 4.44 -30.21
N THR A 69 17.11 4.12 -30.70
CA THR A 69 16.29 5.02 -31.52
C THR A 69 14.77 4.81 -31.32
N SER A 70 14.33 4.30 -30.17
CA SER A 70 12.93 3.93 -29.89
C SER A 70 12.39 4.52 -28.57
N PRO A 71 11.07 4.64 -28.40
CA PRO A 71 10.43 5.38 -27.30
C PRO A 71 10.78 4.79 -25.93
N ILE A 72 10.64 5.58 -24.86
CA ILE A 72 10.86 5.15 -23.47
C ILE A 72 9.97 3.94 -23.17
N VAL A 73 10.56 2.73 -23.11
CA VAL A 73 9.84 1.48 -22.80
C VAL A 73 9.93 1.20 -21.30
N CYS A 74 8.78 0.98 -20.65
CA CYS A 74 8.71 0.60 -19.24
C CYS A 74 8.73 -0.93 -19.07
N GLY A 75 9.12 -1.41 -17.87
CA GLY A 75 8.97 -2.82 -17.50
C GLY A 75 9.88 -3.81 -18.25
N CYS A 76 10.91 -3.33 -18.94
CA CYS A 76 11.85 -4.18 -19.67
C CYS A 76 13.14 -4.45 -18.88
N PRO A 77 13.31 -5.63 -18.25
CA PRO A 77 14.58 -5.97 -17.62
C PRO A 77 15.63 -6.37 -18.66
N ILE A 78 16.90 -6.07 -18.40
CA ILE A 78 18.01 -6.50 -19.28
C ILE A 78 18.17 -8.03 -19.22
N LYS A 79 17.75 -8.67 -18.13
CA LYS A 79 17.77 -10.13 -17.97
C LYS A 79 16.42 -10.64 -17.47
N SER A 80 15.73 -11.42 -18.29
CA SER A 80 14.52 -12.15 -17.89
C SER A 80 14.91 -13.49 -17.26
N SER A 81 14.79 -13.61 -15.95
CA SER A 81 14.79 -14.90 -15.25
C SER A 81 13.35 -15.25 -14.87
N SER A 82 12.92 -16.48 -15.13
CA SER A 82 11.55 -16.93 -14.83
C SER A 82 11.29 -17.19 -13.35
N LYS A 83 12.34 -17.23 -12.49
CA LYS A 83 12.19 -17.37 -11.05
C LYS A 83 13.47 -17.01 -10.30
N ILE A 84 13.35 -16.26 -9.21
CA ILE A 84 14.45 -16.08 -8.25
C ILE A 84 14.43 -17.26 -7.28
N ILE A 85 15.46 -18.10 -7.30
CA ILE A 85 15.66 -19.20 -6.35
C ILE A 85 16.98 -18.93 -5.63
N ASN A 86 16.96 -18.92 -4.29
CA ASN A 86 18.09 -18.61 -3.41
C ASN A 86 18.74 -17.23 -3.55
N GLY A 87 18.29 -16.40 -4.50
CA GLY A 87 18.78 -15.03 -4.70
C GLY A 87 20.25 -15.00 -5.14
N GLN A 88 20.60 -14.09 -6.04
CA GLN A 88 21.99 -13.76 -6.36
C GLN A 88 22.07 -12.24 -6.55
N PRO A 89 23.24 -11.62 -6.36
CA PRO A 89 23.44 -10.22 -6.73
C PRO A 89 22.95 -9.97 -8.15
N ALA A 90 22.22 -8.86 -8.34
CA ALA A 90 21.75 -8.48 -9.66
C ALA A 90 22.94 -8.03 -10.53
N ASN A 91 22.88 -8.34 -11.82
CA ASN A 91 23.77 -7.72 -12.78
C ASN A 91 23.48 -6.21 -12.84
N GLU A 92 24.47 -5.42 -13.22
CA GLU A 92 24.29 -4.00 -13.46
C GLU A 92 23.13 -3.73 -14.42
N ALA A 93 22.29 -2.76 -14.06
CA ALA A 93 21.11 -2.34 -14.81
C ALA A 93 20.08 -3.47 -15.13
N ALA A 94 20.16 -4.65 -14.50
CA ALA A 94 19.20 -5.74 -14.72
C ALA A 94 17.75 -5.32 -14.47
N TRP A 95 17.55 -4.41 -13.50
CA TRP A 95 16.26 -3.87 -13.09
C TRP A 95 16.36 -2.34 -13.06
N PRO A 96 16.31 -1.66 -14.23
CA PRO A 96 16.69 -0.25 -14.34
C PRO A 96 15.75 0.72 -13.59
N TRP A 97 14.55 0.27 -13.23
CA TRP A 97 13.60 1.03 -12.44
C TRP A 97 13.86 0.99 -10.93
N MET A 98 14.84 0.20 -10.44
CA MET A 98 15.10 0.10 -9.00
C MET A 98 15.60 1.43 -8.43
N VAL A 99 14.96 1.87 -7.35
CA VAL A 99 15.31 3.09 -6.62
C VAL A 99 15.70 2.74 -5.20
N SER A 100 16.75 3.40 -4.70
CA SER A 100 17.12 3.42 -3.29
C SER A 100 16.87 4.81 -2.73
N TYR A 101 16.16 4.92 -1.61
CA TYR A 101 16.01 6.19 -0.92
C TYR A 101 16.25 6.09 0.58
N GLY A 102 16.77 7.18 1.15
CA GLY A 102 17.04 7.30 2.58
C GLY A 102 17.90 8.52 2.91
N PRO A 103 18.08 8.81 4.21
CA PRO A 103 18.82 9.98 4.64
C PRO A 103 20.32 9.83 4.41
N LYS A 104 20.97 10.93 4.03
CA LYS A 104 22.44 11.01 3.83
C LYS A 104 22.97 9.91 2.91
N ARG A 105 23.63 8.86 3.42
CA ARG A 105 24.24 7.73 2.67
C ARG A 105 23.65 6.36 3.06
N ILE A 106 22.51 6.37 3.74
CA ILE A 106 21.88 5.16 4.29
C ILE A 106 20.70 4.79 3.39
N HIS A 107 20.63 3.52 3.01
CA HIS A 107 19.43 2.93 2.40
C HIS A 107 18.38 2.70 3.48
N THR A 108 17.17 3.22 3.27
CA THR A 108 16.04 3.03 4.20
C THR A 108 14.93 2.21 3.55
N CYS A 109 14.62 2.50 2.31
CA CYS A 109 13.55 1.85 1.58
C CYS A 109 13.83 1.85 0.07
N GLY A 110 13.06 1.06 -0.66
CA GLY A 110 13.08 0.99 -2.11
C GLY A 110 11.98 1.81 -2.79
N GLY A 111 12.04 1.85 -4.11
CA GLY A 111 10.97 2.35 -4.97
C GLY A 111 11.14 1.87 -6.41
N ALA A 112 10.18 2.22 -7.26
CA ALA A 112 10.20 1.95 -8.70
C ALA A 112 10.02 3.25 -9.49
N LEU A 113 10.94 3.53 -10.41
CA LEU A 113 10.80 4.62 -11.37
C LEU A 113 9.72 4.25 -12.38
N ILE A 114 8.60 4.97 -12.36
CA ILE A 114 7.43 4.70 -13.23
C ILE A 114 7.34 5.67 -14.41
N THR A 115 7.97 6.83 -14.28
CA THR A 115 8.17 7.84 -15.33
C THR A 115 9.50 8.55 -15.08
N PRO A 116 9.99 9.42 -15.98
CA PRO A 116 11.21 10.20 -15.73
C PRO A 116 11.20 11.05 -14.45
N GLU A 117 10.03 11.36 -13.89
CA GLU A 117 9.88 12.29 -12.75
C GLU A 117 9.16 11.68 -11.54
N TYR A 118 8.57 10.49 -11.68
CA TYR A 118 7.75 9.87 -10.64
C TYR A 118 8.31 8.53 -10.18
N ILE A 119 8.36 8.38 -8.86
CA ILE A 119 8.78 7.16 -8.16
C ILE A 119 7.59 6.63 -7.37
N LEU A 120 7.28 5.35 -7.56
CA LEU A 120 6.36 4.61 -6.74
C LEU A 120 7.09 4.00 -5.54
N THR A 121 6.59 4.22 -4.32
CA THR A 121 7.11 3.62 -3.08
C THR A 121 5.96 3.33 -2.11
N ALA A 122 6.27 2.70 -0.97
CA ALA A 122 5.28 2.41 0.06
C ALA A 122 4.94 3.68 0.87
N ALA A 123 3.69 3.82 1.31
CA ALA A 123 3.31 4.98 2.13
C ALA A 123 4.07 5.02 3.47
N HIS A 124 4.28 3.87 4.11
CA HIS A 124 4.99 3.80 5.41
C HIS A 124 6.46 4.23 5.33
N CYS A 125 7.02 4.22 4.13
CA CYS A 125 8.37 4.67 3.83
C CYS A 125 8.45 6.22 3.92
N LEU A 126 7.32 6.93 3.81
CA LEU A 126 7.25 8.39 3.89
C LEU A 126 7.02 8.94 5.31
N TYR A 127 7.07 8.08 6.33
CA TYR A 127 6.94 8.46 7.73
C TYR A 127 8.16 7.99 8.52
N SER A 128 8.45 8.68 9.61
CA SER A 128 9.42 8.27 10.63
C SER A 128 9.10 6.86 11.16
N ASN A 129 10.08 6.21 11.79
CA ASN A 129 9.95 4.85 12.32
C ASN A 129 8.80 4.67 13.32
N ASP A 130 8.47 5.73 14.06
CA ASP A 130 7.32 5.78 14.97
C ASP A 130 5.98 6.03 14.26
N LYS A 131 6.01 6.25 12.94
CA LYS A 131 4.88 6.48 12.03
C LYS A 131 4.04 7.70 12.39
N THR A 132 4.57 8.59 13.22
CA THR A 132 3.85 9.79 13.70
C THR A 132 4.09 10.98 12.79
N ASN A 133 5.31 11.12 12.26
CA ASN A 133 5.75 12.31 11.55
C ASN A 133 6.18 11.97 10.12
N PRO A 134 5.82 12.79 9.11
CA PRO A 134 6.38 12.68 7.77
C PRO A 134 7.90 12.81 7.79
N ILE A 135 8.57 12.16 6.84
CA ILE A 135 10.01 12.32 6.63
C ILE A 135 10.35 13.75 6.19
N ASP A 136 11.46 14.29 6.70
CA ASP A 136 12.00 15.58 6.26
C ASP A 136 12.71 15.43 4.91
N ILE A 137 12.15 16.10 3.89
CA ILE A 137 12.57 16.00 2.49
C ILE A 137 13.99 16.54 2.30
N GLU A 138 14.44 17.52 3.10
CA GLU A 138 15.75 18.14 2.92
C GLU A 138 16.91 17.15 3.13
N ASN A 139 16.68 16.17 4.01
CA ASN A 139 17.70 15.20 4.38
C ASN A 139 17.67 13.92 3.53
N ILE A 140 16.71 13.80 2.62
CA ILE A 140 16.47 12.60 1.83
C ILE A 140 17.21 12.66 0.50
N LYS A 141 17.85 11.54 0.16
CA LYS A 141 18.49 11.33 -1.14
C LYS A 141 17.85 10.16 -1.85
N ILE A 142 17.42 10.41 -3.09
CA ILE A 142 16.99 9.41 -4.05
C ILE A 142 18.21 8.99 -4.89
N ARG A 143 18.43 7.69 -5.07
CA ARG A 143 19.39 7.17 -6.07
C ARG A 143 18.71 6.23 -7.04
N ILE A 144 19.08 6.40 -8.29
CA ILE A 144 18.67 5.60 -9.44
C ILE A 144 19.93 5.15 -10.19
N GLY A 145 19.84 4.07 -10.97
CA GLY A 145 20.97 3.58 -11.77
C GLY A 145 22.13 2.94 -10.99
N ILE A 146 21.99 2.77 -9.67
CA ILE A 146 22.98 2.08 -8.83
C ILE A 146 22.63 0.59 -8.70
N THR A 147 23.67 -0.24 -8.59
CA THR A 147 23.51 -1.68 -8.31
C THR A 147 24.04 -2.05 -6.93
N ASN A 148 25.06 -1.34 -6.44
CA ASN A 148 25.58 -1.53 -5.09
C ASN A 148 25.28 -0.31 -4.21
N LEU A 149 24.83 -0.58 -2.98
CA LEU A 149 24.54 0.47 -2.00
C LEU A 149 25.81 1.16 -1.48
N THR A 150 26.99 0.56 -1.69
CA THR A 150 28.27 1.21 -1.36
C THR A 150 28.64 2.31 -2.35
N ASP A 151 28.16 2.27 -3.59
CA ASP A 151 28.53 3.26 -4.63
C ASP A 151 28.02 4.66 -4.24
N VAL A 152 26.89 4.69 -3.55
CA VAL A 152 26.31 5.86 -2.89
C VAL A 152 27.27 6.55 -1.91
N THR A 153 28.19 5.79 -1.32
CA THR A 153 29.10 6.33 -0.30
C THR A 153 30.31 7.05 -0.92
N TYR A 154 30.58 6.92 -2.22
CA TYR A 154 31.80 7.44 -2.84
C TYR A 154 31.58 8.68 -3.73
N GLU A 155 30.36 9.05 -4.08
CA GLU A 155 30.07 10.23 -4.93
C GLU A 155 30.35 11.62 -4.30
N ASN A 156 30.97 11.70 -3.12
CA ASN A 156 31.41 12.97 -2.54
C ASN A 156 32.73 12.82 -1.76
N LEU A 157 33.75 12.22 -2.39
CA LEU A 157 35.16 12.43 -2.05
C LEU A 157 35.83 13.15 -3.22
#